data_AF-A0A7J6UJ32-F1
#
_entry.id   AF-A0A7J6UJ32-F1
#
_cell.length_a   1.000
_cell.length_b   1.000
_cell.length_c   1.000
_cell.angle_alpha   90.00
_cell.angle_beta   90.00
_cell.angle_gamma   90.00
#
_symmetry.space_group_name_H-M   'P 1'
#
loop_
_entity.id
_entity.type
_entity.pdbx_description
1 polymer ?
#
loop_
_entity_poly.entity_id
_entity_poly.type
_entity_poly.pdbx_seq_one_letter_code
_entity_poly.pdbx_strand_id
1 'polypeptide(L)'
;MCKMPCIQDVVYLLMVMTLPFGAADSAGLKLQERGVPKDVIALFATLSTPAYILLPWILSKYAASARPLAMMKAVYLPKVMLGVVSMLLVVICPTNALTRSKAHHAEPGDDEVSMLYYCLCFGILIVHAALSQCIFLGKMSFFSQVSDTSIGGTYMTFLNTVSNIGGNLGQQLGLRALDYLSVRSPTTGEVVVDSFYVTCMLGIIFGVVWF
;
A
#
# COMPACT_ATOMS: atom_id res chain seq x y z
N MET A 1 9.52 -14.34 -26.50
CA MET A 1 9.47 -13.13 -25.65
C MET A 1 10.21 -13.34 -24.32
N CYS A 2 9.83 -14.29 -23.47
CA CYS A 2 10.50 -14.55 -22.17
C CYS A 2 11.95 -15.08 -22.21
N LYS A 3 12.62 -15.10 -23.38
CA LYS A 3 14.02 -15.52 -23.52
C LYS A 3 14.99 -14.35 -23.66
N MET A 4 14.48 -13.12 -23.82
CA MET A 4 15.33 -11.94 -23.89
C MET A 4 15.71 -11.50 -22.47
N PRO A 5 17.01 -11.39 -22.14
CA PRO A 5 17.48 -11.09 -20.80
C PRO A 5 16.89 -9.77 -20.27
N CYS A 6 16.82 -8.73 -21.10
CA CYS A 6 16.26 -7.44 -20.69
C CYS A 6 14.79 -7.51 -20.24
N ILE A 7 13.98 -8.39 -20.85
CA ILE A 7 12.58 -8.56 -20.44
C ILE A 7 12.49 -9.35 -19.14
N GLN A 8 13.37 -10.33 -18.95
CA GLN A 8 13.44 -11.10 -17.71
C GLN A 8 13.79 -10.20 -16.52
N ASP A 9 14.74 -9.28 -16.71
CA ASP A 9 15.13 -8.29 -15.69
C ASP A 9 13.96 -7.38 -15.31
N VAL A 10 13.19 -6.91 -16.30
CA VAL A 10 11.97 -6.11 -16.05
C VAL A 10 10.93 -6.92 -15.31
N VAL A 11 10.66 -8.16 -15.72
CA VAL A 11 9.70 -9.04 -15.04
C VAL A 11 10.11 -9.27 -13.59
N TYR A 12 11.39 -9.53 -13.34
CA TYR A 12 11.94 -9.68 -11.99
C TYR A 12 11.78 -8.40 -11.17
N LEU A 13 12.13 -7.25 -11.74
CA LEU A 13 11.95 -5.94 -11.11
C LEU A 13 10.49 -5.69 -10.72
N LEU A 14 9.53 -5.99 -11.61
CA LEU A 14 8.10 -5.82 -11.38
C LEU A 14 7.57 -6.71 -10.25
N MET A 15 8.12 -7.92 -10.11
CA MET A 15 7.75 -8.86 -9.07
C MET A 15 8.34 -8.51 -7.70
N VAL A 16 9.61 -8.10 -7.66
CA VAL A 16 10.33 -7.86 -6.40
C VAL A 16 9.95 -6.52 -5.77
N MET A 17 9.71 -5.48 -6.60
CA MET A 17 9.44 -4.14 -6.08
C MET A 17 8.16 -4.04 -5.23
N THR A 18 7.23 -4.99 -5.37
CA THR A 18 5.93 -4.98 -4.70
C THR A 18 5.94 -5.68 -3.34
N LEU A 19 6.93 -6.54 -3.09
CA LEU A 19 7.05 -7.31 -1.83
C LEU A 19 7.09 -6.44 -0.55
N PRO A 20 7.83 -5.31 -0.49
CA PRO A 20 7.86 -4.45 0.69
C PRO A 20 6.49 -3.89 1.09
N PHE A 21 5.60 -3.70 0.12
CA PHE A 21 4.33 -3.00 0.32
C PHE A 21 3.21 -3.92 0.78
N GLY A 22 3.35 -5.24 0.62
CA GLY A 22 2.26 -6.19 0.87
C GLY A 22 1.68 -6.12 2.30
N ALA A 23 2.54 -6.00 3.30
CA ALA A 23 2.10 -5.86 4.69
C ALA A 23 1.59 -4.45 5.00
N ALA A 24 2.26 -3.41 4.51
CA ALA A 24 1.87 -2.02 4.75
C ALA A 24 0.49 -1.69 4.14
N ASP A 25 0.17 -2.25 2.97
CA ASP A 25 -1.11 -2.06 2.29
C ASP A 25 -2.27 -2.79 3.02
N SER A 26 -1.97 -3.75 3.91
CA SER A 26 -2.96 -4.42 4.77
C SER A 26 -3.34 -3.62 6.04
N ALA A 27 -2.71 -2.46 6.29
CA ALA A 27 -2.96 -1.65 7.48
C ALA A 27 -4.44 -1.25 7.66
N GLY A 28 -5.20 -1.09 6.57
CA GLY A 28 -6.63 -0.81 6.63
C GLY A 28 -7.44 -1.91 7.33
N LEU A 29 -7.06 -3.18 7.14
CA LEU A 29 -7.69 -4.31 7.82
C LEU A 29 -7.40 -4.28 9.32
N LYS A 30 -6.18 -3.90 9.70
CA LYS A 30 -5.78 -3.74 11.11
C LYS A 30 -6.49 -2.59 11.80
N LEU A 31 -6.68 -1.46 11.11
CA LEU A 31 -7.49 -0.35 11.63
C LEU A 31 -8.95 -0.78 11.88
N GLN A 32 -9.50 -1.64 11.01
CA GLN A 32 -10.83 -2.21 11.20
C GLN A 32 -10.88 -3.16 12.41
N GLU A 33 -9.86 -4.00 12.61
CA GLU A 33 -9.73 -4.85 13.81
C GLU A 33 -9.63 -4.02 15.10
N ARG A 34 -9.01 -2.83 15.03
CA ARG A 34 -8.86 -1.89 16.15
C ARG A 34 -10.12 -1.06 16.45
N GLY A 35 -11.22 -1.28 15.72
CA GLY A 35 -12.50 -0.65 16.01
C GLY A 35 -12.86 0.56 15.14
N VAL A 36 -12.07 0.90 14.11
CA VAL A 36 -12.46 1.93 13.13
C VAL A 36 -13.68 1.43 12.33
N PRO A 37 -14.79 2.20 12.24
CA PRO A 37 -15.95 1.81 11.47
C PRO A 37 -15.61 1.59 10.00
N LYS A 38 -16.16 0.52 9.41
CA LYS A 38 -15.97 0.21 7.98
C LYS A 38 -16.39 1.37 7.08
N ASP A 39 -17.41 2.12 7.49
CA ASP A 39 -17.95 3.26 6.75
C ASP A 39 -16.92 4.40 6.65
N VAL A 40 -16.12 4.63 7.70
CA VAL A 40 -15.06 5.66 7.69
C VAL A 40 -13.90 5.24 6.79
N ILE A 41 -13.50 3.96 6.82
CA ILE A 41 -12.46 3.43 5.93
C ILE A 41 -12.92 3.51 4.47
N ALA A 42 -14.18 3.16 4.19
CA ALA A 42 -14.78 3.27 2.87
C ALA A 42 -14.87 4.73 2.40
N LEU A 43 -15.20 5.66 3.30
CA LEU A 43 -15.21 7.09 3.02
C LEU A 43 -13.82 7.59 2.63
N PHE A 44 -12.76 7.20 3.36
CA PHE A 44 -11.38 7.58 3.03
C PHE A 44 -10.95 7.05 1.66
N ALA A 45 -11.28 5.81 1.32
CA ALA A 45 -11.01 5.25 0.00
C ALA A 45 -11.76 6.02 -1.10
N THR A 46 -13.04 6.33 -0.87
CA THR A 46 -13.89 7.08 -1.80
C THR A 46 -13.32 8.48 -2.04
N LEU A 47 -12.98 9.21 -0.98
CA LEU A 47 -12.40 10.55 -1.05
C LEU A 47 -10.99 10.58 -1.66
N SER A 48 -10.28 9.45 -1.68
CA SER A 48 -8.98 9.32 -2.36
C SER A 48 -9.12 9.05 -3.86
N THR A 49 -10.30 8.60 -4.33
CA THR A 49 -10.60 8.32 -5.74
C THR A 49 -10.35 9.50 -6.68
N PRO A 50 -10.76 10.74 -6.37
CA PRO A 50 -10.44 11.89 -7.20
C PRO A 50 -8.93 12.12 -7.36
N ALA A 51 -8.13 11.88 -6.31
CA ALA A 51 -6.69 11.99 -6.39
C ALA A 51 -6.11 11.00 -7.41
N TYR A 52 -6.69 9.80 -7.49
CA TYR A 52 -6.30 8.77 -8.48
C TYR A 52 -6.49 9.21 -9.94
N ILE A 53 -7.38 10.16 -10.22
CA ILE A 53 -7.64 10.68 -11.57
C ILE A 53 -6.86 11.98 -11.83
N LEU A 54 -6.83 12.88 -10.86
CA LEU A 54 -6.21 14.20 -11.00
C LEU A 54 -4.68 14.12 -11.06
N LEU A 55 -4.04 13.23 -10.28
CA LEU A 55 -2.59 13.09 -10.26
C LEU A 55 -2.02 12.66 -11.63
N PRO A 56 -2.54 11.62 -12.30
CA PRO A 56 -2.19 11.30 -13.68
C PRO A 56 -2.31 12.47 -14.63
N TRP A 57 -3.37 13.28 -14.51
CA TRP A 57 -3.58 14.41 -15.39
C TRP A 57 -2.50 15.49 -15.20
N ILE A 58 -2.20 15.85 -13.95
CA ILE A 58 -1.17 16.86 -13.60
C ILE A 58 0.23 16.36 -13.96
N LEU A 59 0.53 15.10 -13.62
CA LEU A 59 1.86 14.51 -13.78
C LEU A 59 2.07 13.88 -15.16
N SER A 60 1.07 13.88 -16.05
CA SER A 60 1.15 13.29 -17.39
C SER A 60 2.37 13.77 -18.17
N LYS A 61 2.65 15.09 -18.16
CA LYS A 61 3.80 15.70 -18.83
C LYS A 61 5.13 15.25 -18.24
N TYR A 62 5.20 15.07 -16.92
CA TYR A 62 6.40 14.60 -16.23
C TYR A 62 6.59 13.09 -16.43
N ALA A 63 5.51 12.32 -16.42
CA ALA A 63 5.52 10.90 -16.74
C ALA A 63 5.96 10.65 -18.18
N ALA A 64 5.59 11.52 -19.14
CA ALA A 64 6.07 11.44 -20.53
C ALA A 64 7.56 11.78 -20.71
N SER A 65 8.28 12.11 -19.64
CA SER A 65 9.72 12.39 -19.68
C SER A 65 10.56 11.16 -20.05
N ALA A 66 11.74 11.39 -20.62
CA ALA A 66 12.69 10.37 -21.06
C ALA A 66 13.32 9.51 -19.93
N ARG A 67 12.90 9.70 -18.68
CA ARG A 67 13.47 8.99 -17.50
C ARG A 67 12.37 8.44 -16.57
N PRO A 68 11.57 7.46 -17.01
CA PRO A 68 10.46 6.90 -16.22
C PRO A 68 10.94 6.23 -14.92
N LEU A 69 12.11 5.58 -14.95
CA LEU A 69 12.74 5.00 -13.77
C LEU A 69 13.16 6.04 -12.72
N ALA A 70 13.45 7.28 -13.12
CA ALA A 70 13.83 8.32 -12.15
C ALA A 70 12.66 8.70 -11.25
N MET A 71 11.45 8.79 -11.82
CA MET A 71 10.22 9.04 -11.05
C MET A 71 9.92 7.89 -10.08
N MET A 72 10.05 6.65 -10.55
CA MET A 72 9.86 5.47 -9.69
C MET A 72 10.88 5.45 -8.54
N LYS A 73 12.17 5.67 -8.82
CA LYS A 73 13.21 5.69 -7.80
C LYS A 73 13.01 6.79 -6.76
N ALA A 74 12.61 7.99 -7.19
CA ALA A 74 12.36 9.11 -6.28
C ALA A 74 11.20 8.85 -5.32
N VAL A 75 10.17 8.10 -5.75
CA VAL A 75 8.94 7.85 -4.99
C VAL A 75 9.00 6.55 -4.20
N TYR A 76 9.83 5.60 -4.63
CA TYR A 76 9.93 4.28 -4.01
C TYR A 76 10.29 4.35 -2.53
N LEU A 77 11.41 5.01 -2.20
CA LEU A 77 11.87 5.11 -0.81
C LEU A 77 10.87 5.86 0.09
N PRO A 78 10.29 7.02 -0.32
CA PRO A 78 9.18 7.63 0.42
C PRO A 78 7.99 6.70 0.66
N LYS A 79 7.60 5.87 -0.32
CA LYS A 79 6.49 4.92 -0.14
C LYS A 79 6.84 3.82 0.86
N VAL A 80 8.08 3.30 0.84
CA VAL A 80 8.55 2.31 1.83
C VAL A 80 8.51 2.91 3.24
N MET A 81 8.98 4.15 3.40
CA MET A 81 8.96 4.85 4.69
C MET A 81 7.54 5.17 5.17
N LEU A 82 6.59 5.37 4.25
CA LEU A 82 5.18 5.53 4.63
C LEU A 82 4.60 4.27 5.27
N GLY A 83 5.19 3.09 5.03
CA GLY A 83 4.88 1.86 5.77
C GLY A 83 5.20 1.96 7.26
N VAL A 84 6.24 2.70 7.66
CA VAL A 84 6.51 3.00 9.07
C VAL A 84 5.40 3.88 9.64
N VAL A 85 4.96 4.88 8.87
CA VAL A 85 3.91 5.81 9.30
C VAL A 85 2.56 5.10 9.45
N SER A 86 2.20 4.19 8.52
CA SER A 86 0.98 3.39 8.64
C SER A 86 1.03 2.42 9.83
N MET A 87 2.19 1.84 10.11
CA MET A 87 2.43 1.03 11.30
C MET A 87 2.24 1.84 12.59
N LEU A 88 2.81 3.05 12.66
CA LEU A 88 2.65 3.96 13.80
C LEU A 88 1.20 4.40 13.99
N LEU A 89 0.45 4.67 12.91
CA LEU A 89 -0.98 4.98 12.99
C LEU A 89 -1.79 3.86 13.65
N VAL A 90 -1.46 2.60 13.34
CA VAL A 90 -2.11 1.45 13.97
C VAL A 90 -1.76 1.40 15.45
N VAL A 91 -0.48 1.58 15.84
CA VAL A 91 -0.05 1.62 17.26
C VAL A 91 -0.77 2.70 18.05
N ILE A 92 -0.81 3.93 17.52
CA ILE A 92 -1.36 5.12 18.18
C ILE A 92 -2.90 5.07 18.21
N CYS A 93 -3.53 4.23 17.38
CA CYS A 93 -4.98 4.06 17.37
C CYS A 93 -5.50 3.77 18.79
N PRO A 94 -6.30 4.67 19.39
CA PRO A 94 -6.76 4.52 20.77
C PRO A 94 -7.76 3.36 20.82
N THR A 95 -7.27 2.18 21.18
CA THR A 95 -8.05 0.92 21.23
C THR A 95 -9.17 1.00 22.29
N ASN A 96 -9.05 1.93 23.23
CA ASN A 96 -9.88 2.05 24.42
C ASN A 96 -10.98 3.13 24.28
N ALA A 97 -10.87 4.03 23.29
CA ALA A 97 -11.83 5.12 23.08
C ALA A 97 -13.02 4.72 22.18
N LEU A 98 -12.85 3.72 21.31
CA LEU A 98 -13.88 3.30 20.34
C LEU A 98 -14.74 2.13 20.82
N THR A 99 -14.24 1.32 21.75
CA THR A 99 -14.97 0.16 22.30
C THR A 99 -16.09 0.58 23.26
N ARG A 100 -16.00 1.78 23.86
CA ARG A 100 -17.02 2.31 24.79
C ARG A 100 -18.30 2.76 24.10
N SER A 101 -18.20 3.24 22.86
CA SER A 101 -19.33 3.71 22.05
C SER A 101 -20.39 2.63 21.74
N LYS A 102 -20.04 1.33 21.85
CA LYS A 102 -21.00 0.23 21.65
C LYS A 102 -21.66 -0.29 22.92
N ALA A 103 -21.22 0.13 24.11
CA ALA A 103 -21.73 -0.36 25.38
C ALA A 103 -22.54 0.72 26.09
N HIS A 104 -23.85 0.68 25.88
CA HIS A 104 -24.91 1.39 26.61
C HIS A 104 -25.00 2.91 26.41
N HIS A 105 -26.25 3.35 26.17
CA HIS A 105 -26.80 4.69 26.44
C HIS A 105 -25.87 5.61 27.26
N ALA A 106 -25.04 6.38 26.59
CA ALA A 106 -24.23 7.44 27.19
C ALA A 106 -24.48 8.73 26.42
N GLU A 107 -24.63 9.78 27.21
CA GLU A 107 -25.07 11.12 26.83
C GLU A 107 -24.20 11.79 25.75
N PRO A 108 -24.73 12.78 25.00
CA PRO A 108 -23.99 13.46 23.95
C PRO A 108 -22.93 14.37 24.59
N GLY A 109 -21.69 13.89 24.72
CA GLY A 109 -20.66 14.72 25.35
C GLY A 109 -19.20 14.31 25.25
N ASP A 110 -18.82 13.02 25.27
CA ASP A 110 -17.40 12.70 25.61
C ASP A 110 -16.77 11.46 24.93
N ASP A 111 -17.35 10.96 23.83
CA ASP A 111 -16.81 9.82 23.05
C ASP A 111 -16.26 10.24 21.67
N GLU A 112 -15.72 11.46 21.54
CA GLU A 112 -15.03 11.85 20.31
C GLU A 112 -13.62 11.26 20.29
N VAL A 113 -13.43 10.18 19.51
CA VAL A 113 -12.12 9.98 18.88
C VAL A 113 -11.75 11.30 18.23
N SER A 114 -10.70 11.94 18.73
CA SER A 114 -10.33 13.30 18.34
C SER A 114 -10.39 13.41 16.82
N MET A 115 -11.22 14.32 16.29
CA MET A 115 -11.35 14.59 14.86
C MET A 115 -9.98 14.70 14.16
N LEU A 116 -8.98 15.17 14.90
CA LEU A 116 -7.57 15.22 14.51
C LEU A 116 -7.00 13.86 14.10
N TYR A 117 -7.33 12.76 14.78
CA TYR A 117 -6.89 11.40 14.43
C TYR A 117 -7.45 10.95 13.08
N TYR A 118 -8.74 11.19 12.82
CA TYR A 118 -9.35 10.87 11.53
C TYR A 118 -8.78 11.73 10.40
N CYS A 119 -8.59 13.03 10.64
CA CYS A 119 -7.93 13.93 9.70
C CYS A 119 -6.48 13.48 9.41
N LEU A 120 -5.73 13.03 10.42
CA LEU A 120 -4.38 12.52 10.27
C LEU A 120 -4.35 11.22 9.46
N CYS A 121 -5.23 10.26 9.78
CA CYS A 121 -5.38 9.02 9.02
C CYS A 121 -5.70 9.30 7.55
N PHE A 122 -6.66 10.20 7.31
CA PHE A 122 -7.04 10.60 5.97
C PHE A 122 -5.89 11.27 5.20
N GLY A 123 -5.16 12.19 5.85
CA GLY A 123 -3.99 12.83 5.25
C GLY A 123 -2.91 11.83 4.83
N ILE A 124 -2.60 10.85 5.69
CA ILE A 124 -1.63 9.79 5.40
C ILE A 124 -2.13 8.87 4.27
N LEU A 125 -3.42 8.55 4.24
CA LEU A 125 -4.02 7.76 3.15
C LEU A 125 -3.98 8.49 1.81
N ILE A 126 -4.23 9.80 1.77
CA ILE A 126 -4.07 10.61 0.56
C ILE A 126 -2.61 10.57 0.07
N VAL A 127 -1.65 10.74 0.97
CA VAL A 127 -0.22 10.67 0.62
C VAL A 127 0.13 9.28 0.10
N HIS A 128 -0.35 8.22 0.74
CA HIS A 128 -0.18 6.84 0.27
C HIS A 128 -0.76 6.63 -1.13
N ALA A 129 -1.99 7.09 -1.37
CA ALA A 129 -2.65 7.05 -2.67
C ALA A 129 -1.84 7.80 -3.73
N ALA A 130 -1.32 8.98 -3.38
CA ALA A 130 -0.55 9.81 -4.29
C ALA A 130 0.78 9.15 -4.70
N LEU A 131 1.56 8.64 -3.74
CA LEU A 131 2.82 7.95 -4.02
C LEU A 131 2.57 6.66 -4.84
N SER A 132 1.50 5.93 -4.52
CA SER A 132 1.10 4.74 -5.28
C SER A 132 0.77 5.08 -6.73
N GLN A 133 0.13 6.23 -7.00
CA GLN A 133 -0.10 6.70 -8.35
C GLN A 133 1.15 7.12 -9.09
N CYS A 134 2.08 7.80 -8.43
CA CYS A 134 3.33 8.15 -9.07
C CYS A 134 4.12 6.89 -9.50
N ILE A 135 4.12 5.82 -8.68
CA ILE A 135 4.72 4.53 -9.09
C ILE A 135 3.95 3.91 -10.26
N PHE A 136 2.61 3.93 -10.23
CA PHE A 136 1.78 3.43 -11.32
C PHE A 136 2.08 4.15 -12.65
N LEU A 137 2.10 5.48 -12.63
CA LEU A 137 2.44 6.30 -13.80
C LEU A 137 3.86 6.03 -14.30
N GLY A 138 4.81 5.83 -13.38
CA GLY A 138 6.19 5.48 -13.71
C GLY A 138 6.29 4.15 -14.45
N LYS A 139 5.56 3.12 -13.98
CA LYS A 139 5.46 1.82 -14.65
C LYS A 139 4.85 1.95 -16.04
N MET A 140 3.73 2.66 -16.17
CA MET A 140 3.03 2.82 -17.46
C MET A 140 3.89 3.58 -18.47
N SER A 141 4.60 4.63 -18.04
CA SER A 141 5.55 5.33 -18.90
C SER A 141 6.72 4.45 -19.31
N PHE A 142 7.28 3.67 -18.37
CA PHE A 142 8.33 2.70 -18.69
C PHE A 142 7.85 1.64 -19.70
N PHE A 143 6.65 1.10 -19.53
CA PHE A 143 6.07 0.13 -20.46
C PHE A 143 5.89 0.74 -21.85
N SER A 144 5.45 1.99 -21.95
CA SER A 144 5.32 2.68 -23.23
C SER A 144 6.67 2.92 -23.92
N GLN A 145 7.74 3.16 -23.17
CA GLN A 145 9.07 3.47 -23.73
C GLN A 145 9.85 2.21 -24.12
N VAL A 146 9.70 1.11 -23.37
CA VAL A 146 10.39 -0.15 -23.65
C VAL A 146 9.65 -1.00 -24.70
N SER A 147 8.36 -0.75 -24.90
CA SER A 147 7.57 -1.43 -25.92
C SER A 147 7.94 -0.94 -27.31
N ASP A 148 8.41 -1.85 -28.15
CA ASP A 148 8.74 -1.58 -29.56
C ASP A 148 7.53 -1.00 -30.32
N THR A 149 7.71 0.02 -31.16
CA THR A 149 6.62 0.64 -31.93
C THR A 149 5.94 -0.30 -32.92
N SER A 150 6.60 -1.38 -33.35
CA SER A 150 6.05 -2.37 -34.28
C SER A 150 5.11 -3.39 -33.61
N ILE A 151 5.36 -3.77 -32.35
CA ILE A 151 4.56 -4.77 -31.59
C ILE A 151 4.25 -4.28 -30.16
N GLY A 152 4.11 -2.97 -29.99
CA GLY A 152 4.09 -2.36 -28.66
C GLY A 152 2.85 -2.71 -27.84
N GLY A 153 1.71 -2.93 -28.51
CA GLY A 153 0.48 -3.37 -27.84
C GLY A 153 0.64 -4.72 -27.14
N THR A 154 1.40 -5.66 -27.73
CA THR A 154 1.61 -6.98 -27.12
C THR A 154 2.55 -6.89 -25.92
N TYR A 155 3.63 -6.09 -26.02
CA TYR A 155 4.55 -5.86 -24.90
C TYR A 155 3.86 -5.15 -23.73
N MET A 156 3.07 -4.12 -24.01
CA MET A 156 2.34 -3.38 -22.99
C MET A 156 1.32 -4.25 -22.25
N THR A 157 0.54 -5.07 -22.97
CA THR A 157 -0.39 -6.00 -22.32
C THR A 157 0.34 -7.05 -21.48
N PHE A 158 1.41 -7.65 -22.01
CA PHE A 158 2.21 -8.63 -21.26
C PHE A 158 2.79 -8.04 -19.96
N LEU A 159 3.40 -6.86 -20.04
CA LEU A 159 3.99 -6.18 -18.89
C LEU A 159 2.93 -5.76 -17.86
N ASN A 160 1.72 -5.37 -18.31
CA ASN A 160 0.59 -5.13 -17.42
C ASN A 160 0.14 -6.40 -16.70
N THR A 161 0.04 -7.52 -17.41
CA THR A 161 -0.27 -8.82 -16.79
C THR A 161 0.76 -9.17 -15.72
N VAL A 162 2.05 -9.07 -16.03
CA VAL A 162 3.13 -9.34 -15.07
C VAL A 162 3.07 -8.37 -13.88
N SER A 163 2.88 -7.08 -14.10
CA SER A 163 2.75 -6.08 -13.03
C SER A 163 1.57 -6.38 -12.11
N ASN A 164 0.43 -6.79 -12.66
CA ASN A 164 -0.75 -7.15 -11.86
C ASN A 164 -0.53 -8.44 -11.06
N ILE A 165 0.18 -9.42 -11.63
CA ILE A 165 0.58 -10.64 -10.90
C ILE A 165 1.54 -10.27 -9.77
N GLY A 166 2.58 -9.47 -10.04
CA GLY A 166 3.54 -9.04 -9.01
C GLY A 166 2.89 -8.25 -7.88
N GLY A 167 1.95 -7.36 -8.19
CA GLY A 167 1.17 -6.63 -7.18
C GLY A 167 0.35 -7.55 -6.28
N ASN A 168 -0.42 -8.46 -6.90
CA ASN A 168 -1.25 -9.42 -6.14
C ASN A 168 -0.39 -10.41 -5.34
N LEU A 169 0.71 -10.90 -5.90
CA LEU A 169 1.62 -11.80 -5.20
C LEU A 169 2.24 -11.11 -3.97
N GLY A 170 2.68 -9.86 -4.10
CA GLY A 170 3.20 -9.10 -2.96
C GLY A 170 2.20 -8.99 -1.82
N GLN A 171 0.94 -8.64 -2.12
CA GLN A 171 -0.13 -8.56 -1.13
C GLN A 171 -0.43 -9.92 -0.49
N GLN A 172 -0.55 -10.99 -1.29
CA GLN A 172 -0.87 -12.32 -0.80
C GLN A 172 0.26 -12.91 0.05
N LEU A 173 1.51 -12.66 -0.33
CA LEU A 173 2.68 -13.05 0.47
C LEU A 173 2.73 -12.27 1.78
N GLY A 174 2.40 -10.98 1.77
CA GLY A 174 2.26 -10.17 2.98
C GLY A 174 1.22 -10.74 3.93
N LEU A 175 0.00 -11.01 3.45
CA LEU A 175 -1.08 -11.59 4.24
C LEU A 175 -0.73 -12.99 4.78
N ARG A 176 -0.16 -13.86 3.94
CA ARG A 176 0.30 -15.17 4.41
C ARG A 176 1.38 -15.05 5.47
N ALA A 177 2.33 -14.14 5.32
CA ALA A 177 3.36 -13.92 6.34
C ALA A 177 2.76 -13.44 7.67
N LEU A 178 1.70 -12.62 7.63
CA LEU A 178 0.95 -12.25 8.83
C LEU A 178 0.33 -13.48 9.51
N ASP A 179 -0.32 -14.35 8.75
CA ASP A 179 -0.95 -15.56 9.29
C ASP A 179 0.08 -16.55 9.87
N TYR A 180 1.18 -16.79 9.15
CA TYR A 180 2.23 -17.72 9.58
C TYR A 180 2.97 -17.25 10.83
N LEU A 181 3.24 -15.95 10.93
CA LEU A 181 3.94 -15.40 12.07
C LEU A 181 3.02 -15.14 13.26
N SER A 182 1.69 -15.17 13.08
CA SER A 182 0.71 -14.89 14.15
C SER A 182 0.69 -16.03 15.17
N VAL A 183 1.10 -15.71 16.40
CA VAL A 183 1.01 -16.64 17.53
C VAL A 183 -0.32 -16.45 18.24
N ARG A 184 -1.17 -17.47 18.20
CA ARG A 184 -2.46 -17.50 18.89
C ARG A 184 -2.38 -18.32 20.17
N SER A 185 -3.03 -17.83 21.23
CA SER A 185 -3.16 -18.56 22.50
C SER A 185 -3.97 -19.84 22.26
N PRO A 186 -3.46 -21.03 22.63
CA PRO A 186 -4.17 -22.28 22.44
C PRO A 186 -5.45 -22.40 23.29
N THR A 187 -5.59 -21.59 24.34
CA THR A 187 -6.72 -21.65 25.28
C THR A 187 -7.86 -20.68 24.93
N THR A 188 -7.54 -19.51 24.36
CA THR A 188 -8.53 -18.45 24.07
C THR A 188 -8.67 -18.15 22.58
N GLY A 189 -7.76 -18.63 21.73
CA GLY A 189 -7.71 -18.31 20.30
C GLY A 189 -7.31 -16.86 20.00
N GLU A 190 -7.06 -16.05 21.03
CA GLU A 190 -6.64 -14.65 20.91
C GLU A 190 -5.20 -14.55 20.41
N VAL A 191 -4.94 -13.53 19.59
CA VAL A 191 -3.61 -13.24 19.05
C VAL A 191 -2.76 -12.66 20.18
N VAL A 192 -1.76 -13.42 20.63
CA VAL A 192 -0.84 -13.02 21.72
C VAL A 192 0.24 -12.08 21.20
N VAL A 193 0.67 -12.29 19.95
CA VAL A 193 1.66 -11.44 19.26
C VAL A 193 1.08 -10.96 17.93
N ASP A 194 0.87 -9.65 17.80
CA ASP A 194 0.42 -9.05 16.56
C ASP A 194 1.58 -8.98 15.55
N SER A 195 1.63 -10.00 14.69
CA SER A 195 2.72 -10.17 13.72
C SER A 195 2.69 -9.15 12.59
N PHE A 196 1.67 -8.29 12.55
CA PHE A 196 1.62 -7.11 11.69
C PHE A 196 2.86 -6.24 11.81
N TYR A 197 3.31 -5.98 13.02
CA TYR A 197 4.46 -5.15 13.28
C TYR A 197 5.76 -5.76 12.75
N VAL A 198 5.91 -7.08 12.92
CA VAL A 198 7.09 -7.83 12.48
C VAL A 198 7.12 -7.90 10.95
N THR A 199 6.00 -8.24 10.30
CA THR A 199 5.94 -8.37 8.85
C THR A 199 6.10 -7.01 8.15
N CYS A 200 5.53 -5.93 8.69
CA CYS A 200 5.77 -4.57 8.19
C CYS A 200 7.25 -4.18 8.31
N MET A 201 7.89 -4.46 9.46
CA MET A 201 9.31 -4.16 9.65
C MET A 201 10.21 -4.94 8.68
N LEU A 202 9.93 -6.23 8.48
CA LEU A 202 10.62 -7.06 7.48
C LEU A 202 10.45 -6.51 6.06
N GLY A 203 9.23 -6.08 5.70
CA GLY A 203 8.95 -5.44 4.42
C GLY A 203 9.74 -4.15 4.24
N ILE A 204 9.81 -3.30 5.26
CA ILE A 204 10.58 -2.04 5.25
C ILE A 204 12.07 -2.32 5.10
N ILE A 205 12.63 -3.24 5.90
CA ILE A 205 14.05 -3.62 5.81
C ILE A 205 14.36 -4.14 4.41
N PHE A 206 13.53 -5.03 3.88
CA PHE A 206 13.68 -5.54 2.52
C PHE A 206 13.64 -4.42 1.48
N GLY A 207 12.68 -3.50 1.58
CA GLY A 207 12.55 -2.37 0.66
C GLY A 207 13.73 -1.39 0.72
N VAL A 208 14.29 -1.14 1.91
CA VAL A 208 15.46 -0.27 2.08
C VAL A 208 16.74 -0.95 1.56
N VAL A 209 16.91 -2.24 1.80
CA VAL A 209 18.08 -3.02 1.33
C VAL A 209 18.04 -3.21 -0.20
N TRP A 210 16.84 -3.31 -0.77
CA TRP A 210 16.67 -3.48 -2.22
C TRP A 210 16.87 -2.18 -3.01
N PHE A 211 16.73 -1.01 -2.38
CA PHE A 211 16.90 0.30 -3.01
C PHE A 211 18.36 0.69 -3.19
#